data_AF-F2G532-F1
#
_entry.id   AF-F2G532-F1
#
_cell.length_a   1.000
_cell.length_b   1.000
_cell.length_c   1.000
_cell.angle_alpha   90.00
_cell.angle_beta   90.00
_cell.angle_gamma   90.00
#
_symmetry.space_group_name_H-M   'P 1'
#
loop_
_entity.id
_entity.type
_entity.pdbx_description
1 polymer ?
#
loop_
_entity_poly.entity_id
_entity_poly.type
_entity_poly.pdbx_seq_one_letter_code
_entity_poly.pdbx_strand_id
1 'polypeptide(L)'
;MTIEYVRKPRAAGETKWNYWKLYKLALEGIISFTSLPLKIWSYVGASVALGAFLYGIFLVVKTLVYGVETPGYASLMVVLLLMSGLILLCLGVIGEYLSRIFVEVKQRPLYHVMNTIGLNTKNDKD
;
A
#
# COMPACT_ATOMS: atom_id res chain seq x y z
N MET A 1 33.26 1.12 17.66
CA MET A 1 34.39 0.40 17.04
C MET A 1 33.85 -0.90 16.48
N THR A 2 33.70 -1.01 15.16
CA THR A 2 33.25 -2.24 14.49
C THR A 2 34.44 -3.19 14.37
N ILE A 3 34.26 -4.45 14.75
CA ILE A 3 35.31 -5.47 14.64
C ILE A 3 35.12 -6.16 13.30
N GLU A 4 36.00 -5.89 12.34
CA GLU A 4 35.96 -6.55 11.04
C GLU A 4 36.43 -8.00 11.17
N TYR A 5 35.59 -8.92 10.71
CA TYR A 5 35.87 -10.35 10.74
C TYR A 5 35.76 -10.93 9.34
N VAL A 6 36.89 -11.38 8.80
CA VAL A 6 36.96 -12.03 7.48
C VAL A 6 36.79 -13.53 7.66
N ARG A 7 35.63 -14.06 7.23
CA ARG A 7 35.34 -15.50 7.28
C ARG A 7 36.01 -16.23 6.12
N LYS A 8 36.67 -17.36 6.38
CA LYS A 8 37.14 -18.29 5.33
C LYS A 8 35.98 -18.82 4.47
N PRO A 9 36.18 -19.05 3.16
CA PRO A 9 35.15 -19.56 2.26
C PRO A 9 34.59 -20.91 2.75
N ARG A 10 33.29 -21.13 2.58
CA ARG A 10 32.59 -22.32 3.09
C ARG A 10 33.05 -23.57 2.33
N ALA A 11 33.30 -24.67 3.05
CA ALA A 11 33.71 -25.94 2.45
C ALA A 11 32.58 -26.68 1.70
N ALA A 12 31.31 -26.41 2.06
CA ALA A 12 30.13 -26.93 1.36
C ALA A 12 28.90 -26.03 1.58
N GLY A 13 27.99 -26.05 0.61
CA GLY A 13 26.68 -25.38 0.65
C GLY A 13 26.60 -24.09 -0.18
N GLU A 14 25.48 -23.95 -0.90
CA GLU A 14 25.12 -22.76 -1.68
C GLU A 14 24.80 -21.57 -0.77
N THR A 15 25.09 -20.36 -1.23
CA THR A 15 24.72 -19.15 -0.48
C THR A 15 23.19 -19.03 -0.46
N LYS A 16 22.60 -18.92 0.73
CA LYS A 16 21.15 -18.71 0.86
C LYS A 16 20.70 -17.34 0.33
N TRP A 17 21.63 -16.41 0.11
CA TRP A 17 21.39 -15.01 -0.22
C TRP A 17 21.74 -14.73 -1.68
N ASN A 18 20.71 -14.80 -2.54
CA ASN A 18 20.78 -14.28 -3.90
C ASN A 18 20.29 -12.82 -3.89
N TYR A 19 20.74 -12.00 -4.85
CA TYR A 19 20.27 -10.63 -5.06
C TYR A 19 18.74 -10.53 -5.07
N TRP A 20 18.04 -11.50 -5.67
CA TRP A 20 16.57 -11.59 -5.64
C TRP A 20 15.97 -11.73 -4.24
N LYS A 21 16.62 -12.49 -3.35
CA LYS A 21 16.16 -12.66 -1.96
C LYS A 21 16.41 -11.40 -1.12
N LEU A 22 17.50 -10.68 -1.38
CA LEU A 22 17.76 -9.36 -0.77
C LEU A 22 16.72 -8.34 -1.21
N TYR A 23 16.39 -8.30 -2.50
CA TYR A 23 15.35 -7.41 -3.03
C TYR A 23 13.97 -7.73 -2.44
N LYS A 24 13.60 -9.01 -2.39
CA LYS A 24 12.36 -9.44 -1.74
C LYS A 24 12.31 -9.03 -0.27
N LEU A 25 13.41 -9.21 0.47
CA LEU A 25 13.51 -8.80 1.87
C LEU A 25 13.30 -7.30 2.05
N ALA A 26 13.90 -6.48 1.18
CA ALA A 26 13.73 -5.03 1.23
C ALA A 26 12.26 -4.63 0.99
N LEU A 27 11.61 -5.23 -0.01
CA LEU A 27 10.18 -5.00 -0.27
C LEU A 27 9.30 -5.44 0.90
N GLU A 28 9.56 -6.62 1.48
CA GLU A 28 8.84 -7.12 2.66
C GLU A 28 9.00 -6.15 3.85
N GLY A 29 10.19 -5.59 4.03
CA GLY A 29 10.46 -4.55 5.02
C GLY A 29 9.63 -3.28 4.77
N ILE A 30 9.64 -2.75 3.54
CA ILE A 30 8.87 -1.54 3.22
C ILE A 30 7.37 -1.77 3.44
N ILE A 31 6.82 -2.87 2.92
CA ILE A 31 5.38 -3.19 3.02
C ILE A 31 4.98 -3.45 4.48
N SER A 32 5.83 -4.12 5.27
CA SER A 32 5.49 -4.49 6.65
C SER A 32 5.60 -3.29 7.61
N PHE A 33 6.52 -2.36 7.40
CA PHE A 33 6.75 -1.27 8.35
C PHE A 33 6.06 0.04 7.96
N THR A 34 5.34 0.10 6.84
CA THR A 34 4.80 1.36 6.34
C THR A 34 3.42 1.22 5.68
N SER A 35 2.56 2.23 5.88
CA SER A 35 1.25 2.35 5.24
C SER A 35 1.29 3.15 3.92
N LEU A 36 2.48 3.54 3.48
CA LEU A 36 2.72 4.29 2.23
C LEU A 36 2.14 3.60 0.98
N PRO A 37 2.26 2.27 0.76
CA PRO A 37 1.74 1.64 -0.45
C PRO A 37 0.22 1.85 -0.59
N LEU A 38 -0.50 1.74 0.52
CA LEU A 38 -1.95 1.95 0.56
C LEU A 38 -2.32 3.41 0.30
N LYS A 39 -1.61 4.37 0.93
CA LYS A 39 -1.85 5.79 0.70
C LYS A 39 -1.62 6.20 -0.75
N ILE A 40 -0.56 5.67 -1.39
CA ILE A 40 -0.28 5.94 -2.82
C ILE A 40 -1.45 5.50 -3.69
N TRP A 41 -2.02 4.32 -3.43
CA TRP A 41 -3.19 3.84 -4.17
C TRP A 41 -4.46 4.64 -3.96
N SER A 42 -4.70 5.16 -2.76
CA SER A 42 -5.81 6.09 -2.53
C SER A 42 -5.65 7.39 -3.33
N TYR A 43 -4.45 7.95 -3.39
CA TYR A 43 -4.17 9.16 -4.20
C TYR A 43 -4.30 8.89 -5.70
N VAL A 44 -3.78 7.76 -6.18
CA VAL A 44 -3.92 7.38 -7.59
C VAL A 44 -5.39 7.16 -7.94
N GLY A 45 -6.15 6.43 -7.11
CA GLY A 45 -7.59 6.24 -7.32
C GLY A 45 -8.36 7.56 -7.39
N ALA A 46 -8.05 8.51 -6.50
CA ALA A 46 -8.63 9.84 -6.53
C ALA A 46 -8.27 10.62 -7.82
N SER A 47 -7.02 10.56 -8.26
CA SER A 47 -6.59 11.23 -9.50
C SER A 47 -7.25 10.65 -10.75
N VAL A 48 -7.43 9.32 -10.80
CA VAL A 48 -8.10 8.63 -11.90
C VAL A 48 -9.59 8.94 -11.90
N ALA A 49 -10.25 8.96 -10.73
CA ALA A 49 -11.65 9.36 -10.62
C ALA A 49 -11.87 10.81 -11.09
N LEU A 50 -10.96 11.73 -10.76
CA LEU A 50 -11.00 13.12 -11.23
C LEU A 50 -10.86 13.18 -12.78
N GLY A 51 -9.90 12.45 -13.34
CA GLY A 51 -9.70 12.37 -14.79
C GLY A 51 -10.91 11.77 -15.53
N ALA A 52 -11.48 10.70 -14.98
CA ALA A 52 -12.69 10.06 -15.48
C ALA A 52 -13.90 11.03 -15.48
N PHE A 53 -14.05 11.83 -14.42
CA PHE A 53 -15.09 12.85 -14.33
C PHE A 53 -14.93 13.94 -15.39
N LEU A 54 -13.72 14.47 -15.57
CA LEU A 54 -13.42 15.46 -16.61
C LEU A 54 -13.66 14.91 -18.02
N TYR A 55 -13.23 13.67 -18.28
CA TYR A 55 -13.46 13.02 -19.58
C TYR A 55 -14.95 12.73 -19.83
N GLY A 56 -15.70 12.37 -18.78
CA GLY A 56 -17.15 12.23 -18.86
C GLY A 56 -17.85 13.52 -19.26
N ILE A 57 -17.48 14.65 -18.65
CA ILE A 57 -17.98 15.98 -19.03
C ILE A 57 -17.63 16.30 -20.48
N PHE A 58 -16.38 16.07 -20.89
CA PHE A 58 -15.95 16.27 -22.27
C PHE A 58 -16.81 15.46 -23.26
N LEU A 59 -17.11 14.20 -22.94
CA LEU A 59 -17.93 13.33 -23.77
C LEU A 59 -19.36 13.85 -23.89
N VAL A 60 -19.97 14.29 -22.77
CA VAL A 60 -21.32 14.88 -22.74
C VAL A 60 -21.38 16.15 -23.59
N VAL A 61 -20.40 17.04 -23.43
CA VAL A 61 -20.31 18.28 -24.23
C VAL A 61 -20.13 17.96 -25.72
N LYS A 62 -19.24 17.01 -26.05
CA LYS A 62 -19.03 16.57 -27.44
C LYS A 62 -20.33 16.05 -28.06
N THR A 63 -21.08 15.20 -27.36
CA THR A 63 -22.36 14.69 -27.87
C THR A 63 -23.42 15.77 -28.03
N LEU A 64 -23.38 16.83 -27.23
CA LEU A 64 -24.30 17.96 -27.31
C LEU A 64 -24.00 18.89 -28.51
N VAL A 65 -22.72 19.07 -28.84
CA VAL A 65 -22.28 19.99 -29.91
C VAL A 65 -22.22 19.32 -31.29
N TYR A 66 -21.68 18.10 -31.40
CA TYR A 66 -21.45 17.43 -32.69
C TYR A 66 -22.52 16.40 -33.06
N GLY A 67 -23.51 16.16 -32.18
CA GLY A 67 -24.47 15.09 -32.34
C GLY A 67 -23.88 13.70 -32.10
N VAL A 68 -24.70 12.66 -32.25
CA VAL A 68 -24.34 11.29 -31.89
C VAL A 68 -23.61 10.62 -33.07
N GLU A 69 -22.27 10.55 -33.04
CA GLU A 69 -21.48 9.86 -34.06
C GLU A 69 -21.67 8.33 -34.02
N THR A 70 -21.80 7.76 -32.82
CA THR A 70 -22.00 6.32 -32.59
C THR A 70 -23.00 6.09 -31.44
N PRO A 71 -24.19 5.55 -31.71
CA PRO A 71 -25.18 5.26 -30.67
C PRO A 71 -24.59 4.34 -29.58
N GLY A 72 -24.77 4.70 -28.31
CA GLY A 72 -24.39 3.86 -27.17
C GLY A 72 -22.91 3.92 -26.74
N TYR A 73 -21.97 4.37 -27.59
CA TYR A 73 -20.55 4.47 -27.22
C TYR A 73 -20.32 5.47 -26.08
N ALA A 74 -20.94 6.65 -26.20
CA ALA A 74 -20.86 7.70 -25.19
C ALA A 74 -21.34 7.25 -23.82
N SER A 75 -22.52 6.62 -23.75
CA SER A 75 -23.08 6.10 -22.50
C SER A 75 -22.25 4.96 -21.92
N LEU A 76 -21.75 4.04 -22.76
CA LEU A 76 -20.91 2.92 -22.30
C LEU A 76 -19.60 3.42 -21.68
N MET A 77 -18.92 4.37 -22.34
CA MET A 77 -17.68 4.93 -21.80
C MET A 77 -17.89 5.71 -20.52
N VAL A 78 -18.95 6.52 -20.43
CA VAL A 78 -19.27 7.26 -19.21
C VAL A 78 -19.53 6.31 -18.05
N VAL A 79 -20.34 5.25 -18.25
CA VAL A 79 -20.64 4.27 -17.19
C VAL A 79 -19.38 3.49 -16.79
N LEU A 80 -18.57 3.03 -17.75
CA LEU A 80 -17.32 2.32 -17.47
C LEU A 80 -16.35 3.17 -16.66
N LEU A 81 -16.16 4.44 -17.05
CA LEU A 81 -15.25 5.35 -16.36
C LEU A 81 -15.75 5.69 -14.96
N LEU A 82 -17.05 5.93 -14.80
CA LEU A 82 -17.67 6.24 -13.51
C LEU A 82 -17.59 5.03 -12.56
N MET A 83 -17.92 3.84 -13.02
CA MET A 83 -17.79 2.60 -12.25
C MET A 83 -16.32 2.28 -11.90
N SER A 84 -15.39 2.46 -12.84
CA SER A 84 -13.96 2.23 -12.59
C SER A 84 -13.41 3.21 -11.55
N GLY A 85 -13.81 4.49 -11.61
CA GLY A 85 -13.46 5.49 -10.61
C GLY A 85 -14.03 5.14 -9.23
N LEU A 86 -15.29 4.69 -9.17
CA LEU A 86 -15.93 4.27 -7.92
C LEU A 86 -15.24 3.05 -7.29
N ILE A 87 -14.90 2.03 -8.09
CA ILE A 87 -14.18 0.84 -7.61
C ILE A 87 -12.83 1.22 -7.01
N LEU A 88 -12.08 2.10 -7.67
CA LEU A 88 -10.78 2.58 -7.17
C LEU A 88 -10.92 3.38 -5.87
N LEU A 89 -11.96 4.22 -5.74
CA LEU A 89 -12.26 4.93 -4.49
C LEU A 89 -12.58 3.96 -3.34
N CYS A 90 -13.44 2.97 -3.59
CA CYS A 90 -13.77 1.94 -2.61
C CYS A 90 -12.52 1.16 -2.16
N LEU A 91 -11.64 0.78 -3.10
CA LEU A 91 -10.36 0.14 -2.80
C LEU A 91 -9.45 1.02 -1.93
N GLY A 92 -9.41 2.34 -2.19
CA GLY A 92 -8.64 3.28 -1.37
C GLY A 92 -9.14 3.36 0.08
N VAL A 93 -10.47 3.39 0.28
CA VAL A 93 -11.08 3.38 1.62
C VAL A 93 -10.77 2.05 2.32
N ILE A 94 -11.00 0.92 1.66
CA ILE A 94 -10.69 -0.42 2.22
C ILE A 94 -9.21 -0.51 2.59
N GLY A 95 -8.32 0.04 1.77
CA GLY A 95 -6.90 0.17 2.06
C GLY A 95 -6.66 0.88 3.39
N GLU A 96 -7.13 2.11 3.56
CA GLU A 96 -6.94 2.87 4.80
C GLU A 96 -7.43 2.11 6.05
N TYR A 97 -8.58 1.42 5.96
CA TYR A 97 -9.06 0.55 7.05
C TYR A 97 -8.13 -0.64 7.30
N LEU A 98 -7.69 -1.33 6.24
CA LEU A 98 -6.77 -2.46 6.34
C LEU A 98 -5.43 -2.03 6.98
N SER A 99 -4.94 -0.82 6.67
CA SER A 99 -3.76 -0.27 7.32
C SER A 99 -3.93 -0.13 8.83
N ARG A 100 -5.11 0.29 9.30
CA ARG A 100 -5.39 0.45 10.74
C ARG A 100 -5.46 -0.91 11.42
N ILE A 101 -6.17 -1.86 10.82
CA ILE A 101 -6.23 -3.25 11.29
C ILE A 101 -4.83 -3.86 11.37
N PHE A 102 -3.99 -3.62 10.37
CA PHE A 102 -2.62 -4.16 10.36
C PHE A 102 -1.75 -3.59 11.49
N VAL A 103 -1.95 -2.34 11.88
CA VAL A 103 -1.28 -1.72 13.03
C VAL A 103 -1.82 -2.31 14.34
N GLU A 104 -3.14 -2.51 14.44
CA GLU A 104 -3.81 -3.11 15.60
C GLU A 104 -3.35 -4.55 15.86
N VAL A 105 -3.37 -5.40 14.81
CA VAL A 105 -2.97 -6.82 14.87
C VAL A 105 -1.50 -6.99 15.20
N LYS A 106 -0.65 -6.00 14.88
CA LYS A 106 0.78 -6.05 15.22
C LYS A 106 1.06 -5.92 16.71
N GLN A 107 0.10 -5.48 17.54
CA GLN A 107 0.23 -5.36 18.99
C GLN A 107 1.62 -4.86 19.44
N ARG A 108 2.14 -3.80 18.82
CA ARG A 108 3.50 -3.34 19.18
C ARG A 108 3.47 -2.75 20.59
N PRO A 109 4.17 -3.35 21.57
CA PRO A 109 4.22 -2.80 22.92
C PRO A 109 4.87 -1.42 22.87
N LEU A 110 4.31 -0.46 23.60
CA LEU A 110 4.72 0.95 23.59
C LEU A 110 6.18 1.13 24.01
N TYR A 111 6.71 0.20 24.80
CA TYR A 111 8.11 0.14 25.21
C TYR A 111 8.53 -1.31 25.47
N HIS A 112 9.83 -1.59 25.31
CA HIS A 112 10.45 -2.84 25.73
C HIS A 112 11.43 -2.51 26.87
N VAL A 113 11.14 -2.99 28.08
CA VAL A 113 12.02 -2.76 29.24
C VAL A 113 13.24 -3.68 29.10
N MET A 114 14.39 -3.12 28.76
CA MET A 114 15.61 -3.92 28.53
C MET A 114 16.31 -4.31 29.83
N ASN A 115 16.25 -3.46 30.86
CA ASN A 115 16.72 -3.79 32.20
C ASN A 115 16.09 -2.83 33.23
N THR A 116 15.64 -3.35 34.37
CA THR A 116 15.18 -2.55 35.52
C THR A 116 16.09 -2.84 36.70
N ILE A 117 16.81 -1.81 37.15
CA ILE A 117 17.66 -1.87 38.34
C ILE A 117 16.99 -1.04 39.43
N GLY A 118 16.59 -1.68 40.54
CA GLY A 118 16.01 -1.01 41.71
C GLY A 118 14.50 -0.76 41.68
N LEU A 119 13.77 -1.22 40.65
CA LEU A 119 12.30 -1.18 40.60
C LEU A 119 11.75 -2.60 40.73
N ASN A 120 10.95 -2.85 41.78
CA ASN A 120 10.19 -4.10 41.93
C ASN A 120 8.87 -3.95 41.15
N THR A 121 8.83 -4.46 39.93
CA THR A 121 7.62 -4.45 39.11
C THR A 121 6.61 -5.41 39.76
N LYS A 122 5.64 -4.86 40.50
CA LYS A 122 4.45 -5.60 40.89
C LYS A 122 3.81 -6.13 39.61
N ASN A 123 3.71 -7.45 39.55
CA ASN A 123 3.12 -8.20 38.46
C ASN A 123 1.61 -7.89 38.45
N ASP A 124 1.20 -6.90 37.66
CA ASP A 124 -0.20 -6.56 37.44
C ASP A 124 -0.77 -7.58 36.44
N LYS A 125 -1.13 -8.73 36.98
CA LYS A 125 -2.02 -9.70 36.34
C LYS A 125 -3.24 -9.81 37.24
N ASP A 126 -4.20 -8.92 37.03
CA ASP A 126 -5.63 -9.15 37.21
C ASP A 126 -6.36 -8.63 35.97
#